data_AF-A0A7Y3DUB1-F1
#
_entry.id   AF-A0A7Y3DUB1-F1
#
_cell.length_a   1.000
_cell.length_b   1.000
_cell.length_c   1.000
_cell.angle_alpha   90.00
_cell.angle_beta   90.00
_cell.angle_gamma   90.00
#
_symmetry.space_group_name_H-M   'P 1'
#
loop_
_entity.id
_entity.type
_entity.pdbx_description
1 polymer ?
#
loop_
_entity_poly.entity_id
_entity_poly.type
_entity_poly.pdbx_seq_one_letter_code
_entity_poly.pdbx_strand_id
1 'polypeptide(L)' 'MAGKKFLSTDKIVALTAMFIGVLSLIIFIRQTNIMDTQGRLSVMPYLLLETSNNGENRTFSIDFVNHGVGPAIVVSRKIY' A
#
# COMPACT_ATOMS: atom_id res chain seq x y z
N MET A 1 17.55 26.72 52.99
CA MET A 1 17.01 27.08 51.65
C MET A 1 16.86 25.79 50.85
N ALA A 2 15.67 25.19 50.83
CA ALA A 2 15.44 23.90 50.17
C ALA A 2 15.03 24.13 48.71
N GLY A 3 15.94 23.84 47.78
CA GLY A 3 15.69 23.91 46.35
C GLY A 3 14.63 22.91 45.93
N LYS A 4 13.58 23.40 45.27
CA LYS A 4 12.45 22.63 44.73
C LYS A 4 12.92 21.42 43.89
N LYS A 5 12.69 20.20 44.37
CA LYS A 5 12.71 18.99 43.53
C LYS A 5 11.43 18.96 42.68
N PHE A 6 11.46 19.62 41.53
CA PHE A 6 10.27 19.80 40.67
C PHE A 6 9.91 18.58 39.80
N LEU A 7 10.69 17.50 39.84
CA LEU A 7 10.49 16.33 38.99
C LEU A 7 10.68 15.05 39.82
N SER A 8 9.58 14.48 40.29
CA SER A 8 9.56 13.09 40.79
C SER A 8 9.70 12.13 39.60
N THR A 9 10.44 11.05 39.77
CA THR A 9 10.66 10.02 38.73
C THR A 9 9.35 9.55 38.10
N ASP A 10 8.30 9.38 38.88
CA ASP A 10 6.95 8.98 38.41
C ASP A 10 6.36 9.94 37.38
N LYS A 11 6.58 11.26 37.54
CA LYS A 11 6.08 12.26 36.58
C LYS A 11 6.82 12.19 35.25
N ILE A 12 8.11 11.89 35.27
CA ILE A 12 8.92 11.73 34.05
C ILE A 12 8.44 10.49 33.29
N VAL A 13 8.20 9.38 33.99
CA VAL A 13 7.69 8.13 33.41
C VAL A 13 6.28 8.31 32.83
N ALA A 14 5.40 9.02 33.52
CA ALA A 14 4.06 9.32 33.00
C ALA A 14 4.12 10.21 31.75
N LEU A 15 5.00 11.21 31.75
CA LEU A 15 5.18 12.11 30.61
C LEU A 15 5.74 11.38 29.38
N THR A 16 6.71 10.47 29.57
CA THR A 16 7.26 9.66 28.46
C THR A 16 6.23 8.68 27.93
N ALA A 17 5.42 8.05 28.78
CA ALA A 17 4.33 7.17 28.32
C ALA A 17 3.31 7.92 27.45
N MET A 18 2.92 9.13 27.85
CA MET A 18 2.06 10.00 27.04
C MET A 18 2.71 10.36 25.70
N PHE A 19 4.00 10.73 25.72
CA PHE A 19 4.74 11.07 24.51
C PHE A 19 4.84 9.91 23.52
N ILE A 20 5.11 8.70 24.02
CA ILE A 20 5.12 7.48 23.20
C ILE A 20 3.75 7.22 22.58
N GLY A 21 2.66 7.44 23.32
CA GLY A 21 1.29 7.31 22.80
C GLY A 21 0.97 8.30 21.67
N VAL A 22 1.45 9.55 21.76
CA VAL A 22 1.28 10.53 20.69
C VAL A 22 2.11 10.15 19.46
N LEU A 23 3.36 9.72 19.66
CA LEU A 23 4.21 9.24 18.57
C LEU A 23 3.63 8.02 17.86
N SER A 24 3.09 7.05 18.59
CA SER A 24 2.49 5.86 18.00
C SER A 24 1.26 6.22 17.17
N LEU A 25 0.42 7.17 17.61
CA LEU A 25 -0.72 7.65 16.83
C LEU A 25 -0.28 8.30 15.50
N ILE A 26 0.77 9.12 15.52
CA ILE A 26 1.33 9.74 14.30
C ILE A 26 1.82 8.67 13.33
N ILE A 27 2.52 7.65 13.84
CA ILE A 27 3.01 6.53 13.04
C ILE A 27 1.83 5.75 12.44
N PHE A 28 0.79 5.46 13.21
CA PHE A 28 -0.42 4.78 12.70
C PHE A 28 -1.07 5.56 11.56
N ILE A 29 -1.28 6.87 11.71
CA ILE A 29 -1.89 7.70 10.66
C ILE A 29 -1.05 7.64 9.37
N ARG A 30 0.28 7.69 9.48
CA ARG A 30 1.19 7.57 8.32
C ARG A 30 1.10 6.19 7.68
N GLN A 31 1.13 5.12 8.47
CA GLN A 31 1.02 3.75 7.98
C GLN A 31 -0.34 3.48 7.31
N THR A 32 -1.44 3.98 7.88
CA THR A 32 -2.79 3.84 7.31
C THR A 32 -2.90 4.49 5.94
N ASN A 33 -2.30 5.65 5.74
CA ASN A 33 -2.35 6.37 4.45
C ASN A 33 -1.50 5.65 3.37
N ILE A 34 -0.40 5.03 3.78
CA ILE A 34 0.43 4.19 2.89
C ILE A 34 -0.32 2.89 2.53
N MET A 35 -1.04 2.29 3.48
CA MET A 35 -1.88 1.11 3.25
C MET A 35 -3.01 1.39 2.25
N ASP A 36 -3.64 2.55 2.31
CA ASP A 36 -4.68 2.92 1.34
C ASP A 36 -4.12 2.99 -0.10
N THR A 37 -2.90 3.51 -0.24
CA THR A 37 -2.23 3.60 -1.54
C THR A 37 -1.80 2.23 -2.05
N GLN A 38 -1.21 1.38 -1.21
CA GLN A 38 -0.81 0.02 -1.60
C GLN A 38 -2.02 -0.90 -1.87
N GLY A 39 -3.11 -0.72 -1.12
CA GLY A 39 -4.38 -1.41 -1.33
C GLY A 39 -4.99 -1.07 -2.68
N ARG A 40 -5.08 0.22 -3.03
CA ARG A 40 -5.61 0.66 -4.32
C ARG A 40 -4.73 0.23 -5.51
N LEU A 41 -3.40 0.22 -5.32
CA LEU A 41 -2.46 -0.27 -6.33
C LEU A 41 -2.50 -1.79 -6.53
N SER A 42 -2.85 -2.56 -5.50
CA SER A 42 -3.08 -4.01 -5.63
C SER A 42 -4.43 -4.35 -6.27
N VAL A 43 -5.39 -3.43 -6.22
CA VAL A 43 -6.78 -3.67 -6.64
C VAL A 43 -7.08 -3.18 -8.05
N MET A 44 -6.32 -2.26 -8.64
CA MET A 44 -6.64 -1.75 -9.98
C MET A 44 -6.45 -2.87 -11.04
N PRO A 45 -7.53 -3.41 -11.63
CA PRO A 45 -7.41 -4.44 -12.64
C PRO A 45 -6.95 -3.80 -13.95
N TYR A 46 -5.85 -4.28 -14.51
CA TYR A 46 -5.33 -3.85 -15.79
C TYR A 46 -5.09 -5.06 -16.68
N LEU A 47 -5.33 -4.88 -17.98
CA LEU A 47 -5.11 -5.89 -19.00
C LEU A 47 -3.75 -5.64 -19.64
N LEU A 48 -2.88 -6.65 -19.56
CA LEU A 48 -1.66 -6.68 -20.34
C LEU A 48 -1.92 -7.45 -21.63
N LEU A 49 -1.32 -6.92 -22.71
CA LEU A 49 -1.32 -7.53 -24.03
C LEU A 49 -0.03 -8.34 -24.14
N GLU A 50 -0.14 -9.65 -24.06
CA GLU A 50 1.00 -10.55 -24.23
C GLU A 50 0.95 -11.17 -25.62
N THR A 51 2.04 -11.00 -26.37
CA THR A 51 2.17 -11.61 -27.70
C THR A 51 3.19 -12.73 -27.62
N SER A 52 2.77 -13.96 -27.90
CA SER A 52 3.69 -15.09 -28.03
C SER A 52 3.78 -15.51 -29.49
N ASN A 53 5.01 -15.67 -29.97
CA ASN A 53 5.29 -16.17 -31.31
C ASN A 53 6.03 -17.49 -31.17
N ASN A 54 5.35 -18.59 -31.49
CA ASN A 54 5.98 -19.90 -31.47
C ASN A 54 6.49 -20.23 -32.88
N GLY A 55 7.78 -19.99 -33.11
CA GLY A 55 8.44 -20.13 -34.41
C GLY A 55 8.42 -21.55 -34.98
N GLU A 56 8.28 -22.56 -34.14
CA GLU A 56 8.25 -23.97 -34.54
C GLU A 56 6.89 -24.39 -35.13
N ASN A 57 5.79 -23.81 -34.62
CA ASN A 57 4.42 -24.16 -35.02
C ASN A 57 3.73 -23.06 -35.86
N ARG A 58 4.47 -22.03 -36.30
CA ARG A 58 3.95 -20.86 -37.05
C ARG A 58 2.66 -20.26 -36.46
N THR A 59 2.53 -20.29 -35.14
CA THR A 59 1.32 -19.82 -34.46
C THR A 59 1.64 -18.51 -33.74
N PHE A 60 0.82 -17.49 -34.00
CA PHE A 60 0.87 -16.20 -33.32
C PHE A 60 -0.33 -16.11 -32.39
N SER A 61 -0.07 -16.02 -31.09
CA SER A 61 -1.11 -15.91 -30.07
C SER A 61 -1.06 -14.54 -29.40
N ILE A 62 -2.23 -13.95 -29.20
CA ILE A 62 -2.44 -12.70 -28.47
C ILE A 62 -3.29 -13.03 -27.25
N ASP A 63 -2.68 -12.94 -26.07
CA ASP A 63 -3.32 -13.27 -24.81
C ASP A 63 -3.62 -12.00 -24.03
N PHE A 64 -4.85 -11.91 -23.49
CA PHE A 64 -5.30 -10.83 -22.62
C PHE A 64 -5.30 -11.33 -21.18
N VAL A 65 -4.29 -10.95 -20.41
CA VAL A 65 -4.13 -11.40 -19.02
C VAL A 65 -4.49 -10.27 -18.06
N ASN A 66 -5.37 -10.54 -17.10
CA ASN A 66 -5.77 -9.60 -16.06
C ASN A 66 -4.86 -9.75 -14.85
N HIS A 67 -4.10 -8.70 -14.52
CA HIS A 67 -3.10 -8.72 -13.46
C HIS A 67 -3.51 -7.92 -12.19
N GLY A 68 -4.81 -7.72 -11.94
CA GLY A 68 -5.30 -7.11 -10.69
C GLY A 68 -6.34 -7.94 -9.93
N VAL A 69 -6.63 -7.51 -8.69
CA VAL A 69 -7.64 -8.14 -7.83
C VAL A 69 -9.04 -7.66 -8.23
N GLY A 70 -9.72 -8.45 -9.07
CA GLY A 70 -11.07 -8.18 -9.58
C GLY A 70 -11.17 -8.38 -11.10
N PRO A 71 -12.38 -8.40 -11.70
CA PRO A 71 -12.53 -8.58 -13.15
C PRO A 71 -12.09 -7.32 -13.90
N ALA A 72 -11.12 -7.46 -14.82
CA ALA A 72 -10.79 -6.39 -15.75
C ALA A 72 -11.91 -6.23 -16.79
N ILE A 73 -12.43 -5.01 -16.92
CA ILE A 73 -13.54 -4.70 -17.84
C ILE A 73 -12.96 -4.23 -19.17
N VAL A 74 -13.21 -5.01 -20.23
CA VAL A 74 -12.91 -4.61 -21.61
C VAL A 74 -14.06 -3.76 -22.13
N VAL A 75 -13.83 -2.46 -22.34
CA VAL A 75 -14.88 -1.52 -22.79
C VAL A 75 -15.02 -1.48 -24.32
N SER A 76 -13.95 -1.72 -25.07
CA SER A 76 -13.99 -1.69 -26.53
C SER A 76 -12.87 -2.52 -27.16
N ARG A 77 -13.20 -3.23 -28.23
CA ARG A 77 -12.26 -3.98 -29.08
C ARG A 77 -12.46 -3.56 -30.53
N LYS A 78 -11.43 -2.99 -31.15
CA LYS A 78 -11.43 -2.64 -32.57
C LYS A 78 -10.44 -3.55 -33.30
N ILE A 79 -10.95 -4.30 -34.27
CA ILE A 79 -10.17 -5.21 -35.11
C ILE A 79 -10.28 -4.64 -36.52
N TYR A 80 -9.15 -4.39 -37.18
CA TYR A 80 -9.09 -3.95 -38.56
C TYR A 80 -8.79 -5.13 -39.47
#